data_AF-A0A549YMR9-F1
#
_entry.id   AF-A0A549YMR9-F1
#
_cell.length_a   1.000
_cell.length_b   1.000
_cell.length_c   1.000
_cell.angle_alpha   90.00
_cell.angle_beta   90.00
_cell.angle_gamma   90.00
#
_symmetry.space_group_name_H-M   'P 1'
#
loop_
_entity.id
_entity.type
_entity.pdbx_description
1 polymer ?
#
loop_
_entity_poly.entity_id
_entity_poly.type
_entity_poly.pdbx_seq_one_letter_code
_entity_poly.pdbx_strand_id
1 'polypeptide(L)'
;MLIVDLSQLANHSPKWAAVIYLFSNHSKLQSYFTDKYIDLDNQVIEVKELLKLSQPWSRSEQFMLRLALHLYCGHAKIDLNEADSLDQQNLELVMDALCLRFKFDFPDSKEDFYAIR
;
A
#
# COMPACT_ATOMS: atom_id res chain seq x y z
N MET A 1 -6.79 -8.96 -14.18
CA MET A 1 -5.62 -8.15 -13.78
C MET A 1 -5.93 -6.71 -14.19
N LEU A 2 -6.35 -5.87 -13.25
CA LEU A 2 -6.54 -4.44 -13.52
C LEU A 2 -5.17 -3.79 -13.39
N ILE A 3 -4.53 -3.48 -14.52
CA ILE A 3 -3.36 -2.61 -14.54
C ILE A 3 -3.90 -1.22 -14.20
N VAL A 4 -3.63 -0.74 -13.00
CA VAL A 4 -3.98 0.63 -12.64
C VAL A 4 -3.00 1.57 -13.29
N ASP A 5 -3.51 2.40 -14.18
CA ASP A 5 -2.76 3.44 -14.84
C ASP A 5 -2.37 4.52 -13.81
N LEU A 6 -1.07 4.75 -13.64
CA LEU A 6 -0.52 5.80 -12.78
C LEU A 6 -1.07 7.19 -13.14
N SER A 7 -1.41 7.41 -14.41
CA SER A 7 -2.04 8.66 -14.86
C SER A 7 -3.44 8.86 -14.27
N GLN A 8 -4.19 7.79 -14.02
CA GLN A 8 -5.50 7.86 -13.36
C GLN A 8 -5.38 8.03 -11.84
N LEU A 9 -4.32 7.49 -11.23
CA LEU A 9 -4.00 7.74 -9.82
C LEU A 9 -3.70 9.22 -9.55
N ALA A 10 -3.18 9.96 -10.53
CA ALA A 10 -2.89 11.38 -10.40
C ALA A 10 -4.14 12.25 -10.16
N ASN A 11 -5.33 11.78 -10.53
CA ASN A 11 -6.59 12.46 -10.24
C ASN A 11 -7.01 12.33 -8.77
N HIS A 12 -6.42 11.38 -8.05
CA HIS A 12 -6.66 11.18 -6.64
C HIS A 12 -5.58 11.87 -5.79
N SER A 13 -5.92 12.26 -4.56
CA SER A 13 -4.93 12.82 -3.63
C SER A 13 -3.76 11.84 -3.42
N PRO A 14 -2.54 12.30 -3.06
CA PRO A 14 -1.40 11.40 -2.81
C PRO A 14 -1.69 10.30 -1.77
N LYS A 15 -2.62 10.55 -0.86
CA LYS A 15 -3.12 9.57 0.12
C LYS A 15 -3.81 8.39 -0.56
N TRP A 16 -4.69 8.72 -1.49
CA TRP A 16 -5.49 7.77 -2.25
C TRP A 16 -4.65 7.06 -3.30
N ALA A 17 -3.72 7.78 -3.96
CA ALA A 17 -2.82 7.19 -4.93
C ALA A 17 -2.04 6.00 -4.34
N ALA A 18 -1.48 6.16 -3.14
CA ALA A 18 -0.75 5.11 -2.45
C ALA A 18 -1.63 3.91 -2.05
N VAL A 19 -2.84 4.17 -1.53
CA VAL A 19 -3.80 3.11 -1.16
C VAL A 19 -4.20 2.30 -2.38
N ILE A 20 -4.68 2.97 -3.42
CA ILE A 20 -5.16 2.32 -4.64
C ILE A 20 -4.02 1.51 -5.25
N TYR A 21 -2.80 2.06 -5.32
CA TYR A 21 -1.63 1.34 -5.82
C TYR A 21 -1.38 0.03 -5.05
N LEU A 22 -1.31 0.09 -3.71
CA LEU A 22 -1.08 -1.11 -2.89
C LEU A 22 -2.21 -2.14 -3.04
N PHE A 23 -3.47 -1.69 -3.00
CA PHE A 23 -4.62 -2.57 -3.14
C PHE A 23 -4.73 -3.18 -4.53
N SER A 24 -4.33 -2.47 -5.59
CA SER A 24 -4.40 -3.01 -6.95
C SER A 24 -3.29 -3.99 -7.31
N ASN A 25 -2.11 -3.84 -6.71
CA ASN A 25 -0.92 -4.61 -7.09
C ASN A 25 -0.54 -5.72 -6.11
N HIS A 26 -0.95 -5.63 -4.83
CA HIS A 26 -0.67 -6.69 -3.86
C HIS A 26 -1.72 -7.81 -3.95
N SER A 27 -1.27 -9.04 -4.17
CA SER A 27 -2.14 -10.23 -4.41
C SER A 27 -3.23 -10.41 -3.34
N LYS A 28 -2.88 -10.24 -2.07
CA LYS A 28 -3.84 -10.34 -0.97
C LYS A 28 -4.80 -9.16 -0.91
N LEU A 29 -4.29 -7.93 -1.06
CA LEU A 29 -5.09 -6.71 -0.86
C LEU A 29 -6.09 -6.53 -2.00
N GLN A 30 -5.74 -6.95 -3.21
CA GLN A 30 -6.60 -6.90 -4.38
C GLN A 30 -7.95 -7.59 -4.17
N SER A 31 -7.97 -8.69 -3.41
CA SER A 31 -9.21 -9.40 -3.06
C SER A 31 -10.15 -8.60 -2.15
N TYR A 32 -9.65 -7.53 -1.52
CA TYR A 32 -10.40 -6.64 -0.64
C TYR A 32 -10.59 -5.23 -1.22
N PHE A 33 -10.13 -5.00 -2.46
CA PHE A 33 -10.38 -3.73 -3.15
C PHE A 33 -11.79 -3.74 -3.77
N THR A 34 -12.79 -3.58 -2.90
CA THR A 34 -14.21 -3.65 -3.26
C THR A 34 -14.98 -2.56 -2.52
N ASP A 35 -16.14 -2.15 -3.05
CA ASP A 35 -17.03 -1.14 -2.47
C ASP A 35 -17.51 -1.48 -1.04
N LYS A 36 -17.36 -2.75 -0.63
CA LYS A 36 -17.63 -3.18 0.75
C LYS A 36 -16.65 -2.57 1.76
N TYR A 37 -15.39 -2.37 1.37
CA TYR A 37 -14.33 -1.93 2.29
C TYR A 37 -13.70 -0.59 1.88
N ILE A 38 -13.76 -0.25 0.59
CA ILE A 38 -13.17 0.96 0.04
C ILE A 38 -14.22 1.61 -0.86
N ASP A 39 -14.76 2.72 -0.40
CA ASP A 39 -15.68 3.57 -1.14
C ASP A 39 -14.87 4.73 -1.75
N LEU A 40 -14.52 4.59 -3.03
CA LEU A 40 -13.71 5.59 -3.74
C LEU A 40 -14.50 6.88 -3.99
N ASP A 41 -15.81 6.79 -4.21
CA ASP A 41 -16.67 7.93 -4.54
C ASP A 41 -16.82 8.86 -3.33
N ASN A 42 -17.05 8.26 -2.15
CA ASN A 42 -17.17 9.00 -0.89
C ASN A 42 -15.83 9.17 -0.15
N GLN A 43 -14.74 8.59 -0.68
CA GLN A 43 -13.42 8.60 -0.07
C GLN A 43 -13.44 8.06 1.37
N VAL A 44 -13.99 6.86 1.55
CA VAL A 44 -14.07 6.18 2.85
C VAL A 44 -13.39 4.81 2.79
N ILE A 45 -12.68 4.45 3.87
CA ILE A 45 -12.10 3.12 4.05
C ILE A 45 -12.60 2.55 5.38
N GLU A 46 -13.10 1.32 5.35
CA GLU A 46 -13.56 0.57 6.53
C GLU A 46 -12.37 -0.01 7.33
N VAL A 47 -11.61 0.89 7.96
CA VAL A 47 -10.36 0.58 8.69
C VAL A 47 -10.54 -0.55 9.70
N LYS A 48 -11.58 -0.48 10.55
CA LYS A 48 -11.79 -1.44 11.63
C LYS A 48 -12.09 -2.84 11.10
N GLU A 49 -12.93 -2.95 10.08
CA GLU A 49 -13.28 -4.23 9.48
C GLU A 49 -12.09 -4.85 8.74
N LEU A 50 -11.32 -4.05 8.01
CA LEU A 50 -10.11 -4.52 7.34
C LEU A 50 -9.07 -5.06 8.35
N LEU A 51 -8.80 -4.33 9.44
CA LEU A 51 -7.87 -4.78 10.49
C LEU A 51 -8.35 -6.05 11.21
N LYS A 52 -9.67 -6.22 11.36
CA LYS A 52 -10.26 -7.43 11.94
C LYS A 52 -10.15 -8.62 10.97
N LEU A 53 -10.37 -8.38 9.68
CA LEU A 53 -10.25 -9.39 8.62
C LEU A 53 -8.82 -9.84 8.39
N SER A 54 -7.83 -8.99 8.69
CA SER A 54 -6.42 -9.32 8.52
C SER A 54 -5.80 -10.13 9.64
N GLN A 55 -6.50 -10.32 10.76
CA GLN A 55 -5.98 -11.10 11.90
C GLN A 55 -5.42 -12.49 11.53
N PRO A 56 -6.06 -13.29 10.66
CA PRO A 56 -5.53 -14.60 10.26
C PRO A 56 -4.51 -14.54 9.10
N TRP A 57 -4.16 -13.36 8.58
CA TRP A 57 -3.21 -13.24 7.46
C TRP A 57 -1.77 -13.42 7.95
N SER A 58 -0.85 -13.66 7.02
CA SER A 58 0.58 -13.67 7.33
C SER A 58 1.07 -12.30 7.83
N ARG A 59 2.23 -12.28 8.48
CA ARG A 59 2.84 -11.05 8.99
C ARG A 59 3.08 -10.01 7.88
N SER A 60 3.60 -10.45 6.74
CA SER A 60 3.80 -9.60 5.55
C SER A 60 2.49 -9.00 5.04
N GLU A 61 1.44 -9.82 4.87
CA GLU A 61 0.12 -9.33 4.42
C GLU A 61 -0.50 -8.33 5.41
N GLN A 62 -0.37 -8.59 6.72
CA GLN A 62 -0.81 -7.67 7.76
C GLN A 62 -0.03 -6.35 7.76
N PHE A 63 1.28 -6.40 7.47
CA PHE A 63 2.11 -5.21 7.31
C PHE A 63 1.65 -4.38 6.12
N MET A 64 1.45 -5.01 4.95
CA MET A 64 1.00 -4.32 3.73
C MET A 64 -0.33 -3.60 3.93
N LEU A 65 -1.29 -4.22 4.61
CA LEU A 65 -2.55 -3.56 4.96
C LEU A 65 -2.33 -2.38 5.92
N ARG A 66 -1.60 -2.60 7.03
CA ARG A 66 -1.33 -1.54 8.01
C ARG A 66 -0.62 -0.35 7.36
N LEU A 67 0.29 -0.60 6.43
CA LEU A 67 0.96 0.45 5.66
C LEU A 67 -0.05 1.22 4.81
N ALA A 68 -0.88 0.56 4.01
CA ALA A 68 -1.88 1.25 3.20
C ALA A 68 -2.78 2.17 4.06
N LEU A 69 -3.24 1.67 5.20
CA LEU A 69 -4.07 2.43 6.15
C LEU A 69 -3.30 3.57 6.83
N HIS A 70 -2.03 3.35 7.17
CA HIS A 70 -1.15 4.38 7.72
C HIS A 70 -0.92 5.51 6.71
N LEU A 71 -0.59 5.16 5.46
CA LEU A 71 -0.42 6.12 4.38
C LEU A 71 -1.72 6.88 4.14
N TYR A 72 -2.89 6.25 4.23
CA TYR A 72 -4.17 6.95 4.08
C TYR A 72 -4.43 8.00 5.18
N CYS A 73 -4.62 7.54 6.42
CA CYS A 73 -5.18 8.36 7.49
C CYS A 73 -4.31 8.41 8.77
N GLY A 74 -3.12 7.83 8.75
CA GLY A 74 -2.21 7.79 9.91
C GLY A 74 -2.72 6.96 11.08
N HIS A 75 -3.83 6.24 10.89
CA HIS A 75 -4.61 5.63 11.97
C HIS A 75 -4.05 4.28 12.46
N ALA A 76 -3.15 3.67 11.68
CA ALA A 76 -2.38 2.50 12.07
C ALA A 76 -0.96 2.94 12.47
N LYS A 77 -0.57 2.74 13.74
CA LYS A 77 0.86 2.77 14.09
C LYS A 77 1.52 1.61 13.37
N ILE A 78 2.53 1.90 12.56
CA ILE A 78 3.33 0.87 11.91
C ILE A 78 4.69 0.82 12.61
N ASP A 79 5.14 -0.38 12.89
CA ASP A 79 6.53 -0.63 13.24
C ASP A 79 7.26 -0.98 11.94
N LEU A 80 8.15 -0.08 11.50
CA LEU A 80 8.90 -0.29 10.26
C LEU A 80 9.87 -1.46 10.34
N ASN A 81 10.25 -1.92 11.55
CA ASN A 81 11.06 -3.14 11.70
C ASN A 81 10.29 -4.39 11.23
N GLU A 82 8.95 -4.32 11.09
CA GLU A 82 8.18 -5.41 10.49
C GLU A 82 8.39 -5.53 8.97
N ALA A 83 8.99 -4.52 8.32
CA ALA A 83 9.34 -4.57 6.90
C ALA A 83 10.39 -5.65 6.59
N ASP A 84 11.18 -6.10 7.58
CA ASP A 84 12.13 -7.21 7.44
C ASP A 84 11.44 -8.54 7.07
N SER A 85 10.12 -8.63 7.25
CA SER A 85 9.32 -9.80 6.86
C SER A 85 8.88 -9.81 5.40
N LEU A 86 9.14 -8.73 4.66
CA LEU A 86 8.76 -8.61 3.26
C LEU A 86 9.74 -9.36 2.34
N ASP A 87 9.20 -9.98 1.30
CA ASP A 87 9.99 -10.37 0.15
C ASP A 87 10.30 -9.15 -0.73
N GLN A 88 11.18 -9.35 -1.72
CA GLN A 88 11.60 -8.29 -2.62
C GLN A 88 10.43 -7.63 -3.35
N GLN A 89 9.44 -8.42 -3.78
CA GLN A 89 8.28 -7.91 -4.50
C GLN A 89 7.42 -6.99 -3.62
N ASN A 90 7.15 -7.39 -2.38
CA ASN A 90 6.38 -6.56 -1.45
C ASN A 90 7.16 -5.31 -1.04
N LEU A 91 8.48 -5.41 -0.88
CA LEU A 91 9.33 -4.26 -0.62
C LEU A 91 9.24 -3.22 -1.76
N GLU A 92 9.29 -3.66 -3.01
CA GLU A 92 9.13 -2.77 -4.17
C GLU A 92 7.78 -2.05 -4.16
N LEU A 93 6.69 -2.77 -3.84
CA LEU A 93 5.36 -2.16 -3.72
C LEU A 93 5.29 -1.10 -2.62
N VAL A 94 5.94 -1.36 -1.47
CA VAL A 94 6.04 -0.40 -0.36
C VAL A 94 6.74 0.88 -0.83
N MET A 95 7.87 0.72 -1.52
CA MET A 95 8.69 1.84 -1.96
C MET A 95 7.96 2.70 -2.99
N ASP A 96 7.35 2.09 -4.00
CA ASP A 96 6.58 2.81 -5.02
C ASP A 96 5.37 3.53 -4.39
N ALA A 97 4.70 2.91 -3.41
CA ALA A 97 3.60 3.55 -2.69
C ALA A 97 4.05 4.77 -1.86
N LEU A 98 5.25 4.72 -1.27
CA LEU A 98 5.84 5.86 -0.57
C LEU A 98 6.18 7.00 -1.53
N CYS A 99 6.73 6.72 -2.71
CA CYS A 99 6.95 7.70 -3.77
C CYS A 99 5.64 8.40 -4.15
N LEU A 100 4.58 7.63 -4.40
CA LEU A 100 3.26 8.17 -4.74
C LEU A 100 2.71 9.06 -3.61
N ARG A 101 2.88 8.64 -2.36
CA ARG A 101 2.39 9.38 -1.19
C ARG A 101 3.11 10.72 -1.01
N PHE A 102 4.43 10.71 -1.13
CA PHE A 102 5.28 11.84 -0.75
C PHE A 102 5.81 12.63 -1.95
N LYS A 103 5.44 12.23 -3.17
CA LYS A 103 5.82 12.87 -4.44
C LYS A 103 7.34 13.03 -4.59
N PHE A 104 8.07 11.97 -4.30
CA PHE A 104 9.49 11.91 -4.61
C PHE A 104 9.75 10.74 -5.55
N ASP A 105 10.75 10.88 -6.40
CA ASP A 105 11.23 9.82 -7.28
C ASP A 105 12.48 9.20 -6.64
N PHE A 106 12.57 7.86 -6.65
CA PHE A 106 13.86 7.22 -6.39
C PHE A 106 14.75 7.40 -7.64
N PRO A 107 16.05 7.69 -7.47
CA PRO A 107 16.97 7.77 -8.62
C PRO A 107 16.91 6.47 -9.44
N ASP A 108 17.03 6.62 -10.76
CA ASP A 108 16.69 5.63 -11.80
C ASP A 108 17.36 4.23 -11.66
N SER A 109 18.38 4.09 -10.81
CA SER A 109 18.97 2.80 -10.45
C SER A 109 18.39 2.27 -9.14
N LYS A 110 17.30 1.50 -9.24
CA LYS A 110 16.81 0.64 -8.13
C LYS A 110 17.93 -0.22 -7.54
N GLU A 111 18.96 -0.57 -8.31
CA GLU A 111 20.14 -1.33 -7.89
C GLU A 111 20.97 -0.65 -6.79
N ASP A 112 21.12 0.68 -6.80
CA ASP A 112 21.99 1.38 -5.83
C ASP A 112 21.35 1.46 -4.43
N PHE A 113 20.02 1.43 -4.36
CA PHE A 113 19.28 1.48 -3.10
C PHE A 113 19.22 0.12 -2.40
N TYR A 114 19.11 -0.99 -3.16
CA TYR A 114 19.11 -2.35 -2.63
C TYR A 114 20.52 -2.88 -2.28
N ALA A 115 21.57 -2.14 -2.64
CA ALA A 115 22.97 -2.50 -2.36
C ALA A 115 23.41 -2.26 -0.90
N ILE A 116 22.56 -1.63 -0.07
CA ILE A 116 22.82 -1.50 1.37
C ILE A 116 22.25 -2.73 2.08
N ARG A 117 23.01 -3.83 2.08
CA ARG A 117 22.85 -4.98 2.97
C ARG A 117 24.10 -5.18 3.79
#